data_AF-A0A523SHK8-F1
#
_entry.id   AF-A0A523SHK8-F1
#
_cell.length_a   1.000
_cell.length_b   1.000
_cell.length_c   1.000
_cell.angle_alpha   90.00
_cell.angle_beta   90.00
_cell.angle_gamma   90.00
#
_symmetry.space_group_name_H-M   'P 1'
#
loop_
_entity.id
_entity.type
_entity.pdbx_description
1 polymer ?
#
loop_
_entity_poly.entity_id
_entity_poly.type
_entity_poly.pdbx_seq_one_letter_code
_entity_poly.pdbx_strand_id
1 'polypeptide(L)'
;MLLLTRAVDTARRAHTLSRRLPVLHSYGLSTTKTKFEVEPTFCILCGLCVRYCEEVKKKNAIGFIGRGTEREVVFFPEIAREECPNCEECYSLCPTGVLPSHYALAEARHST
;
A
#
# COMPACT_ATOMS: atom_id res chain seq x y z
N MET A 1 8.10 10.32 20.01
CA MET A 1 7.29 10.22 18.76
C MET A 1 8.06 9.81 17.51
N LEU A 2 9.39 9.97 17.40
CA LEU A 2 10.21 9.53 16.24
C LEU A 2 10.59 8.02 16.23
N LEU A 3 10.28 7.27 17.28
CA LEU A 3 10.65 5.85 17.41
C LEU A 3 9.58 4.88 16.88
N LEU A 4 8.32 5.32 16.75
CA LEU A 4 7.20 4.48 16.28
C LEU A 4 7.18 4.34 14.75
N THR A 5 7.62 5.37 14.01
CA THR A 5 7.77 5.30 12.54
C THR A 5 8.77 4.21 12.14
N ARG A 6 9.90 4.10 12.85
CA ARG A 6 10.91 3.08 12.61
C ARG A 6 10.39 1.65 12.76
N ALA A 7 9.43 1.40 13.64
CA ALA A 7 8.85 0.07 13.85
C ALA A 7 7.93 -0.34 12.67
N VAL A 8 7.13 0.60 12.15
CA VAL A 8 6.30 0.43 10.94
C VAL A 8 7.18 0.28 9.70
N ASP A 9 8.32 0.99 9.64
CA ASP A 9 9.33 0.85 8.58
C ASP A 9 10.05 -0.52 8.60
N THR A 10 10.25 -1.14 9.77
CA THR A 10 10.76 -2.52 9.85
C THR A 10 9.76 -3.55 9.33
N ALA A 11 8.45 -3.33 9.50
CA ALA A 11 7.42 -4.21 8.93
C ALA A 11 7.39 -4.17 7.39
N ARG A 12 7.87 -3.07 6.79
CA ARG A 12 8.07 -2.92 5.33
C ARG A 12 9.07 -3.91 4.73
N ARG A 13 9.96 -4.48 5.54
CA ARG A 13 11.14 -5.25 5.09
C ARG A 13 10.93 -6.77 4.99
N ALA A 14 9.94 -7.35 5.68
CA ALA A 14 10.04 -8.78 6.00
C ALA A 14 9.29 -9.75 5.07
N HIS A 15 8.10 -9.42 4.55
CA HIS A 15 7.23 -10.51 4.06
C HIS A 15 7.24 -10.78 2.53
N THR A 16 7.63 -9.84 1.68
CA THR A 16 7.41 -9.97 0.21
C THR A 16 8.67 -9.90 -0.65
N LEU A 17 9.85 -9.59 -0.09
CA LEU A 17 11.13 -9.72 -0.79
C LEU A 17 11.44 -11.17 -1.21
N SER A 18 10.88 -12.16 -0.51
CA SER A 18 11.11 -13.60 -0.73
C SER A 18 10.73 -14.11 -2.13
N ARG A 19 9.68 -13.58 -2.78
CA ARG A 19 9.17 -14.15 -4.05
C ARG A 19 9.91 -13.68 -5.31
N ARG A 20 10.54 -12.50 -5.31
CA ARG A 20 11.25 -11.95 -6.50
C ARG A 20 12.76 -12.12 -6.46
N LEU A 21 13.35 -12.30 -5.28
CA LEU A 21 14.78 -12.57 -5.09
C LEU A 21 15.32 -13.71 -5.99
N PRO A 22 14.61 -14.85 -6.16
CA PRO A 22 15.09 -15.94 -7.01
C PRO A 22 15.24 -15.55 -8.49
N VAL A 23 14.28 -14.75 -9.00
CA VAL A 23 14.26 -14.32 -10.41
C VAL A 23 15.36 -13.29 -10.68
N LEU A 24 15.58 -12.36 -9.75
CA LEU A 24 16.63 -11.36 -9.90
C LEU A 24 18.03 -12.00 -9.89
N HIS A 25 18.24 -12.99 -9.01
CA HIS A 25 19.50 -13.72 -8.95
C HIS A 25 19.77 -14.54 -10.22
N SER A 26 18.75 -15.13 -10.84
CA SER A 26 18.93 -15.84 -12.13
C SER A 26 19.39 -14.93 -13.27
N TYR A 27 19.08 -13.63 -13.20
CA TYR A 27 19.58 -12.63 -14.16
C TYR A 27 20.86 -11.91 -13.69
N GLY A 28 21.50 -12.38 -12.61
CA GLY A 28 22.71 -11.78 -12.05
C GLY A 28 22.51 -10.39 -11.41
N LEU A 29 21.26 -10.00 -11.14
CA LEU A 29 20.91 -8.72 -10.55
C LEU A 29 20.78 -8.85 -9.03
N SER A 30 21.47 -7.97 -8.29
CA SER A 30 21.29 -7.84 -6.84
C SER A 30 20.36 -6.68 -6.51
N THR A 31 19.39 -6.92 -5.63
CA THR A 31 18.52 -5.87 -5.06
C THR A 31 19.30 -4.82 -4.26
N THR A 32 20.56 -5.08 -3.92
CA THR A 32 21.40 -4.21 -3.08
C THR A 32 22.30 -3.24 -3.86
N LYS A 33 22.38 -3.35 -5.19
CA LYS A 33 23.24 -2.49 -6.04
C LYS A 33 22.41 -1.65 -6.99
N THR A 34 21.78 -0.60 -6.47
CA THR A 34 21.17 0.46 -7.29
C THR A 34 21.68 1.82 -6.82
N LYS A 35 21.77 2.80 -7.72
CA LYS A 35 22.22 4.17 -7.40
C LYS A 35 21.20 4.95 -6.56
N PHE A 36 19.95 4.49 -6.56
CA PHE A 36 18.81 5.14 -5.90
C PHE A 36 18.27 4.22 -4.83
N GLU A 37 17.86 4.76 -3.68
CA GLU A 37 17.13 3.98 -2.70
C GLU A 37 15.78 3.58 -3.31
N VAL A 38 15.58 2.28 -3.52
CA VAL A 38 14.31 1.75 -4.01
C VAL A 38 13.48 1.33 -2.81
N GLU A 39 12.39 2.04 -2.62
CA GLU A 39 11.34 1.67 -1.69
C GLU A 39 10.35 0.74 -2.40
N PRO A 40 10.35 -0.58 -2.13
CA PRO A 40 9.47 -1.50 -2.84
C PRO A 40 8.02 -1.25 -2.43
N THR A 41 7.21 -0.76 -3.36
CA THR A 41 5.76 -0.75 -3.25
C THR A 41 5.17 -1.80 -4.19
N PHE A 42 4.15 -2.52 -3.72
CA PHE A 42 3.42 -3.48 -4.57
C PHE A 42 2.20 -2.84 -5.24
N CYS A 43 1.87 -1.59 -4.89
CA CYS A 43 0.80 -0.86 -5.55
C CYS A 43 1.31 -0.30 -6.88
N ILE A 44 0.69 -0.72 -7.98
CA ILE A 44 1.00 -0.21 -9.33
C ILE A 44 0.17 1.04 -9.69
N LEU A 45 -0.49 1.66 -8.71
CA LEU A 45 -1.29 2.87 -8.87
C LEU A 45 -2.39 2.79 -9.95
N CYS A 46 -2.95 1.59 -10.19
CA CYS A 46 -3.99 1.37 -11.21
C CYS A 46 -5.31 2.11 -10.93
N GLY A 47 -5.57 2.51 -9.68
CA GLY A 47 -6.75 3.29 -9.31
C GLY A 47 -8.08 2.53 -9.25
N LEU A 48 -8.10 1.20 -9.46
CA LEU A 48 -9.33 0.41 -9.42
C LEU A 48 -10.06 0.53 -8.08
N CYS A 49 -9.33 0.52 -6.95
CA CYS A 49 -9.93 0.68 -5.63
C CYS A 49 -10.52 2.06 -5.39
N VAL A 50 -9.81 3.12 -5.81
CA VAL A 50 -10.26 4.51 -5.71
C VAL A 50 -11.53 4.70 -6.53
N ARG A 51 -11.49 4.32 -7.81
CA ARG A 51 -12.63 4.41 -8.71
C ARG A 51 -13.82 3.62 -8.22
N TYR A 52 -13.62 2.39 -7.74
CA TYR A 52 -14.72 1.60 -7.17
C TYR A 52 -15.36 2.27 -5.96
N CYS A 53 -14.53 2.82 -5.05
CA CYS A 53 -15.00 3.49 -3.85
C CYS A 53 -15.83 4.76 -4.16
N GLU A 54 -15.43 5.51 -5.18
CA GLU A 54 -16.10 6.73 -5.65
C GLU A 54 -17.31 6.43 -6.55
N GLU A 55 -17.15 5.59 -7.56
CA GLU A 55 -18.13 5.36 -8.62
C GLU A 55 -19.23 4.39 -8.18
N VAL A 56 -18.86 3.29 -7.52
CA VAL A 56 -19.81 2.21 -7.16
C VAL A 56 -20.32 2.37 -5.73
N LYS A 57 -19.43 2.55 -4.76
CA LYS A 57 -19.82 2.63 -3.34
C LYS A 57 -20.27 4.02 -2.91
N LYS A 58 -19.87 5.07 -3.64
CA LYS A 58 -20.19 6.48 -3.32
C LYS A 58 -19.76 6.88 -1.90
N LYS A 59 -18.68 6.26 -1.40
CA LYS A 59 -18.17 6.52 -0.04
C LYS A 59 -16.97 7.45 -0.02
N ASN A 60 -16.15 7.45 -1.08
CA ASN A 60 -14.92 8.25 -1.14
C ASN A 60 -13.96 8.00 0.06
N ALA A 61 -13.95 6.78 0.60
CA ALA A 61 -13.09 6.39 1.71
C ALA A 61 -11.61 6.20 1.28
N ILE A 62 -11.36 6.02 -0.02
CA ILE A 62 -10.03 5.74 -0.59
C ILE A 62 -9.73 6.80 -1.64
N GLY A 63 -8.52 7.35 -1.64
CA GLY A 63 -8.11 8.37 -2.60
C GLY A 63 -6.64 8.28 -2.97
N PHE A 64 -6.24 9.14 -3.92
CA PHE A 64 -4.84 9.39 -4.21
C PHE A 64 -4.39 10.69 -3.53
N ILE A 65 -3.20 10.67 -2.95
CA ILE A 65 -2.49 11.89 -2.53
C ILE A 65 -1.11 11.94 -3.19
N GLY A 66 -0.51 13.13 -3.18
CA GLY A 66 0.80 13.36 -3.80
C GLY A 66 0.74 13.44 -5.33
N ARG A 67 1.93 13.48 -5.94
CA ARG A 67 2.12 13.59 -7.40
C ARG A 67 3.40 12.91 -7.83
N GLY A 68 3.44 12.44 -9.09
CA GLY A 68 4.64 11.80 -9.65
C GLY A 68 5.06 10.57 -8.84
N THR A 69 6.31 10.55 -8.40
CA THR A 69 6.89 9.46 -7.58
C THR A 69 6.31 9.38 -6.17
N GLU A 70 5.79 10.50 -5.65
CA GLU A 70 5.19 10.58 -4.31
C GLU A 70 3.70 10.24 -4.30
N ARG A 71 3.16 9.75 -5.42
CA ARG A 71 1.74 9.42 -5.51
C ARG A 71 1.47 8.10 -4.79
N GLU A 72 0.54 8.13 -3.84
CA GLU A 72 0.13 6.94 -3.10
C GLU A 72 -1.38 6.84 -2.93
N VAL A 73 -1.85 5.62 -2.65
CA VAL A 73 -3.24 5.33 -2.28
C VAL A 73 -3.36 5.43 -0.78
N VAL A 74 -4.29 6.26 -0.30
CA VAL A 74 -4.58 6.45 1.13
C VAL A 74 -6.04 6.17 1.44
N PHE A 75 -6.28 5.82 2.69
CA PHE A 75 -7.61 5.71 3.29
C PHE A 75 -7.87 6.95 4.14
N PHE A 76 -8.98 7.62 3.90
CA PHE A 76 -9.38 8.78 4.69
C PHE A 76 -9.93 8.31 6.04
N PRO A 77 -9.26 8.58 7.18
CA PRO A 77 -9.49 7.84 8.42
C PRO A 77 -10.93 7.95 8.95
N GLU A 78 -11.52 9.13 8.85
CA GLU A 78 -12.88 9.44 9.31
C GLU A 78 -13.92 8.56 8.60
N ILE A 79 -13.78 8.38 7.29
CA ILE A 79 -14.72 7.61 6.47
C ILE A 79 -14.34 6.13 6.46
N ALA A 80 -13.05 5.83 6.30
CA ALA A 80 -12.56 4.48 6.14
C ALA A 80 -12.78 3.62 7.38
N ARG A 81 -12.64 4.18 8.59
CA ARG A 81 -12.88 3.45 9.85
C ARG A 81 -14.32 2.98 9.99
N GLU A 82 -15.27 3.75 9.48
CA GLU A 82 -16.70 3.41 9.54
C GLU A 82 -17.11 2.47 8.39
N GLU A 83 -16.62 2.74 7.18
CA GLU A 83 -17.12 2.10 5.95
C GLU A 83 -16.33 0.85 5.53
N CYS A 84 -15.00 0.87 5.64
CA CYS A 84 -14.15 -0.17 5.07
C CYS A 84 -14.25 -1.55 5.76
N PRO A 85 -14.41 -1.67 7.11
CA PRO A 85 -14.52 -2.97 7.79
C PRO A 85 -15.68 -3.85 7.31
N ASN A 86 -16.77 -3.23 6.86
CA ASN A 86 -17.96 -3.94 6.41
C ASN A 86 -18.01 -4.09 4.87
N CYS A 87 -17.33 -3.20 4.14
CA CYS A 87 -17.39 -3.16 2.69
C CYS A 87 -16.46 -4.19 2.05
N GLU A 88 -15.14 -4.09 2.27
CA GLU A 88 -14.09 -5.00 1.75
C GLU A 88 -14.11 -5.34 0.23
N GLU A 89 -15.07 -4.85 -0.55
CA GLU A 89 -15.33 -5.31 -1.91
C GLU A 89 -14.24 -4.93 -2.92
N CYS A 90 -13.50 -3.85 -2.66
CA CYS A 90 -12.40 -3.43 -3.53
C CYS A 90 -11.11 -4.26 -3.34
N TYR A 91 -11.04 -5.14 -2.35
CA TYR A 91 -9.85 -5.96 -2.08
C TYR A 91 -9.59 -6.97 -3.20
N SER A 92 -10.64 -7.63 -3.70
CA SER A 92 -10.56 -8.58 -4.82
C SER A 92 -10.23 -7.90 -6.15
N LEU A 93 -10.51 -6.60 -6.27
CA LEU A 93 -10.21 -5.80 -7.46
C LEU A 93 -8.74 -5.40 -7.55
N CYS A 94 -7.97 -5.51 -6.46
CA CYS A 94 -6.57 -5.12 -6.44
C CYS A 94 -5.72 -6.15 -7.20
N PRO A 95 -5.14 -5.81 -8.38
CA PRO A 95 -4.43 -6.79 -9.20
C PRO A 95 -3.12 -7.28 -8.54
N THR A 96 -2.62 -6.54 -7.55
CA THR A 96 -1.39 -6.90 -6.80
C THR A 96 -1.66 -7.43 -5.40
N GLY A 97 -2.93 -7.44 -4.96
CA GLY A 97 -3.33 -7.92 -3.63
C GLY A 97 -2.81 -7.09 -2.45
N VAL A 98 -2.24 -5.90 -2.67
CA VAL A 98 -1.61 -5.09 -1.61
C VAL A 98 -2.60 -4.26 -0.79
N LEU A 99 -3.82 -4.07 -1.30
CA LEU A 99 -4.78 -3.14 -0.72
C LEU A 99 -5.19 -3.45 0.74
N PRO A 100 -5.41 -4.71 1.15
CA PRO A 100 -5.70 -5.02 2.55
C PRO A 100 -4.55 -4.61 3.49
N SER A 101 -3.29 -4.77 3.06
CA SER A 101 -2.14 -4.32 3.82
C SER A 101 -2.07 -2.79 3.93
N HIS A 102 -2.47 -2.06 2.87
CA HIS A 102 -2.57 -0.60 2.94
C HIS A 102 -3.62 -0.15 3.96
N TYR A 103 -4.77 -0.83 4.03
CA TYR A 103 -5.80 -0.52 5.01
C TYR A 103 -5.31 -0.75 6.45
N ALA A 104 -4.73 -1.91 6.73
CA ALA A 104 -4.18 -2.22 8.06
C ALA A 104 -3.11 -1.20 8.51
N LEU A 105 -2.27 -0.74 7.58
CA LEU A 105 -1.27 0.29 7.85
C LEU A 105 -1.89 1.67 8.08
N ALA A 106 -2.94 2.01 7.33
CA ALA A 106 -3.67 3.26 7.54
C ALA A 106 -4.31 3.26 8.94
N GLU A 107 -4.98 2.18 9.33
CA GLU A 107 -5.62 2.06 10.64
C GLU A 107 -4.61 2.19 11.79
N ALA A 108 -3.46 1.52 11.69
CA ALA A 108 -2.40 1.58 12.69
C ALA A 108 -1.78 2.97 12.88
N ARG A 109 -1.83 3.85 11.86
CA ARG A 109 -1.34 5.24 11.96
C ARG A 109 -2.30 6.16 12.73
N HIS A 110 -3.57 5.76 12.86
CA HIS A 110 -4.64 6.58 13.41
C HIS A 110 -5.23 6.02 14.70
N SER A 111 -4.65 4.96 15.28
CA SER A 111 -5.06 4.33 16.53
C SER A 111 -4.31 4.88 17.78
N THR A 112 -3.90 6.15 17.73
CA THR A 112 -3.32 6.92 18.86
C THR A 112 -4.25 8.07 19.20
#